data_AF-A0A846HI71-F1
#
_entry.id   AF-A0A846HI71-F1
#
_cell.length_a   1.000
_cell.length_b   1.000
_cell.length_c   1.000
_cell.angle_alpha   90.00
_cell.angle_beta   90.00
_cell.angle_gamma   90.00
#
_symmetry.space_group_name_H-M   'P 1'
#
loop_
_entity.id
_entity.type
_entity.pdbx_description
1 polymer ?
#
loop_
_entity_poly.entity_id
_entity_poly.type
_entity_poly.pdbx_seq_one_letter_code
_entity_poly.pdbx_strand_id
1 'polypeptide(L)'
;MFELPELPTTFPLGAILFDFLFLLVAIPIEGYVLNARLRFDKKTSIFYAICINLFTAVIGWITFFFIEPVLPVNLKSQLINYVFFNQFRTNNVQSLMILVAFIIFFATFLLKYFLLKLVLLSLAEPIKNELELQPYPRRNFRRASKAKLQNTNLVTTILIANSLSYSAIAIILLIRSR
;
A
#
# COMPACT_ATOMS: atom_id res chain seq x y z
N MET A 1 -11.29 7.80 42.37
CA MET A 1 -10.08 8.47 41.87
C MET A 1 -9.92 8.01 40.43
N PHE A 2 -10.29 8.84 39.46
CA PHE A 2 -10.16 8.50 38.05
C PHE A 2 -8.69 8.61 37.70
N GLU A 3 -8.03 7.47 37.51
CA GLU A 3 -6.69 7.44 36.91
C GLU A 3 -6.84 7.90 35.46
N LEU A 4 -6.40 9.12 35.18
CA LEU A 4 -6.20 9.59 33.81
C LEU A 4 -5.20 8.62 33.17
N PRO A 5 -5.50 8.02 32.00
CA PRO A 5 -4.52 7.18 31.33
C PRO A 5 -3.26 8.02 31.11
N GLU A 6 -2.13 7.56 31.67
CA GLU A 6 -0.85 8.22 31.48
C GLU A 6 -0.59 8.35 29.99
N LEU A 7 -0.70 9.57 29.47
CA LEU A 7 -0.38 9.86 28.09
C LEU A 7 1.09 9.50 27.89
N PRO A 8 1.43 8.62 26.93
CA PRO A 8 2.81 8.25 26.69
C PRO A 8 3.63 9.51 26.39
N THR A 9 4.73 9.68 27.13
CA THR A 9 5.56 10.89 27.20
C THR A 9 6.28 11.25 25.91
N THR A 10 6.22 10.42 24.87
CA THR A 10 6.80 10.69 23.55
C THR A 10 5.73 10.65 22.46
N PHE A 11 5.24 11.82 22.06
CA PHE A 11 4.34 11.95 20.92
C PHE A 11 5.09 11.58 19.62
N PRO A 12 4.63 10.61 18.81
CA PRO A 12 5.35 10.12 17.64
C PRO A 12 5.20 11.06 16.43
N LEU A 13 5.46 12.36 16.63
CA LEU A 13 5.28 13.40 15.61
C LEU A 13 6.11 13.10 14.35
N GLY A 14 7.34 12.60 14.55
CA GLY A 14 8.22 12.21 13.45
C GLY A 14 7.61 11.09 12.59
N ALA A 15 7.07 10.04 13.20
CA ALA A 15 6.46 8.93 12.48
C ALA A 15 5.24 9.40 11.67
N ILE A 16 4.40 10.24 12.26
CA ILE A 16 3.24 10.84 11.58
C ILE A 16 3.69 11.68 10.37
N LEU A 17 4.67 12.56 10.55
CA LEU A 17 5.18 13.41 9.47
C LEU A 17 5.80 12.60 8.33
N PHE A 18 6.56 11.54 8.64
CA PHE A 18 7.12 10.65 7.62
C PHE A 18 6.04 9.87 6.88
N ASP A 19 5.02 9.38 7.58
CA ASP A 19 3.90 8.66 6.95
C ASP A 19 3.13 9.57 5.99
N PHE A 20 2.84 10.81 6.41
CA PHE A 20 2.26 11.84 5.54
C PHE A 20 3.13 12.15 4.32
N LEU A 21 4.45 12.30 4.52
CA LEU A 21 5.39 12.54 3.41
C LEU A 21 5.39 11.37 2.42
N PHE A 22 5.38 10.13 2.90
CA PHE A 22 5.33 8.94 2.06
C PHE A 22 4.02 8.83 1.29
N LEU A 23 2.89 9.16 1.91
CA LEU A 23 1.60 9.24 1.22
C LEU A 23 1.62 10.33 0.13
N LEU A 24 2.16 11.51 0.43
CA LEU A 24 2.25 12.62 -0.51
C LEU A 24 3.08 12.27 -1.75
N VAL A 25 4.09 11.42 -1.61
CA VAL A 25 4.94 10.96 -2.71
C VAL A 25 4.33 9.77 -3.45
N ALA A 26 3.79 8.79 -2.72
CA ALA A 26 3.24 7.57 -3.30
C ALA A 26 1.98 7.85 -4.13
N ILE A 27 1.04 8.66 -3.61
CA ILE A 27 -0.26 8.88 -4.26
C ILE A 27 -0.12 9.44 -5.70
N PRO A 28 0.67 10.48 -5.98
CA PRO A 28 0.87 10.98 -7.34
C PRO A 28 1.53 9.95 -8.26
N ILE A 29 2.54 9.22 -7.78
CA ILE A 29 3.26 8.20 -8.55
C ILE A 29 2.30 7.08 -8.94
N GLU A 30 1.56 6.53 -7.99
CA GLU A 30 0.62 5.44 -8.24
C GLU A 30 -0.56 5.90 -9.09
N GLY A 31 -1.08 7.11 -8.84
CA GLY A 31 -2.14 7.71 -9.66
C GLY A 31 -1.71 7.89 -11.11
N TYR A 32 -0.47 8.31 -11.36
CA TYR A 32 0.09 8.40 -12.71
C TYR A 32 0.21 7.03 -13.38
N VAL A 33 0.74 6.02 -12.67
CA VAL A 33 0.89 4.66 -13.21
C VAL A 33 -0.47 4.02 -13.52
N LEU A 34 -1.46 4.19 -12.64
CA LEU A 34 -2.83 3.72 -12.86
C LEU A 34 -3.47 4.39 -14.09
N ASN A 35 -3.31 5.71 -14.26
CA ASN A 35 -3.81 6.43 -15.43
C ASN A 35 -3.15 5.91 -16.72
N ALA A 36 -1.82 5.81 -16.73
CA ALA A 36 -1.05 5.44 -17.91
C ALA A 36 -1.29 3.99 -18.37
N ARG A 37 -1.44 3.04 -17.43
CA ARG A 37 -1.52 1.60 -17.75
C ARG A 37 -2.95 1.05 -17.80
N LEU A 38 -3.86 1.56 -16.97
CA LEU A 38 -5.25 1.08 -16.91
C LEU A 38 -6.22 1.96 -17.70
N ARG A 39 -5.75 3.09 -18.26
CA ARG A 39 -6.56 4.04 -19.05
C ARG A 39 -7.77 4.59 -18.28
N PHE A 40 -7.66 4.67 -16.96
CA PHE A 40 -8.62 5.38 -16.13
C PHE A 40 -8.50 6.88 -16.34
N ASP A 41 -9.57 7.63 -16.13
CA ASP A 41 -9.51 9.09 -16.13
C ASP A 41 -8.53 9.59 -15.05
N LYS A 42 -7.96 10.78 -15.26
CA LYS A 42 -6.97 11.35 -14.31
C LYS A 42 -7.57 11.48 -12.91
N LYS A 43 -8.83 11.90 -12.80
CA LYS A 43 -9.55 12.04 -11.53
C LYS A 43 -9.75 10.70 -10.83
N THR A 44 -10.21 9.68 -11.56
CA THR A 44 -10.47 8.35 -10.99
C THR A 44 -9.17 7.64 -10.60
N SER A 45 -8.10 7.82 -11.38
CA SER A 45 -6.79 7.24 -11.07
C SER A 45 -6.20 7.80 -9.78
N ILE A 46 -6.28 9.12 -9.58
CA ILE A 46 -5.83 9.77 -8.34
C ILE A 46 -6.73 9.35 -7.18
N PHE A 47 -8.06 9.30 -7.37
CA PHE A 47 -8.99 8.84 -6.33
C PHE A 47 -8.66 7.42 -5.86
N TYR A 48 -8.48 6.47 -6.79
CA TYR A 48 -8.09 5.11 -6.43
C TYR A 48 -6.74 5.05 -5.74
N ALA A 49 -5.75 5.82 -6.20
CA ALA A 49 -4.44 5.89 -5.55
C ALA A 49 -4.54 6.41 -4.11
N ILE A 50 -5.34 7.45 -3.86
CA ILE A 50 -5.62 7.97 -2.51
C ILE A 50 -6.23 6.87 -1.64
N CYS A 51 -7.34 6.27 -2.09
CA CYS A 51 -8.05 5.26 -1.31
C CYS A 51 -7.13 4.07 -0.98
N ILE A 52 -6.47 3.51 -1.99
CA ILE A 52 -5.64 2.31 -1.81
C ILE A 52 -4.46 2.59 -0.88
N ASN A 53 -3.76 3.71 -1.03
CA ASN A 53 -2.63 4.04 -0.17
C ASN A 53 -3.08 4.33 1.26
N LEU A 54 -4.18 5.07 1.45
CA LEU A 54 -4.71 5.36 2.78
C LEU A 54 -5.18 4.10 3.50
N PHE A 55 -5.94 3.22 2.83
CA PHE A 55 -6.35 1.95 3.41
C PHE A 55 -5.15 1.05 3.72
N THR A 56 -4.15 1.01 2.85
CA THR A 56 -2.92 0.25 3.09
C THR A 56 -2.18 0.78 4.32
N ALA A 57 -2.07 2.10 4.49
CA ALA A 57 -1.44 2.73 5.66
C ALA A 57 -2.20 2.40 6.95
N VAL A 58 -3.53 2.56 6.95
CA VAL A 58 -4.37 2.22 8.12
C VAL A 58 -4.25 0.74 8.49
N ILE A 59 -4.31 -0.16 7.50
CA ILE A 59 -4.14 -1.61 7.73
C ILE A 59 -2.72 -1.91 8.24
N GLY A 60 -1.70 -1.20 7.74
CA GLY A 60 -0.33 -1.29 8.23
C GLY A 60 -0.21 -0.93 9.71
N TRP A 61 -0.82 0.19 10.12
CA TRP A 61 -0.85 0.61 11.53
C TRP A 61 -1.64 -0.36 12.41
N ILE A 62 -2.81 -0.83 11.97
CA ILE A 62 -3.57 -1.87 12.68
C ILE A 62 -2.71 -3.12 12.87
N THR A 63 -2.07 -3.59 11.80
CA THR A 63 -1.19 -4.77 11.82
C THR A 63 -0.02 -4.56 12.79
N PHE A 64 0.58 -3.38 12.80
CA PHE A 64 1.63 -3.03 13.75
C PHE A 64 1.15 -3.15 15.20
N PHE A 65 -0.01 -2.57 15.55
CA PHE A 65 -0.55 -2.65 16.91
C PHE A 65 -0.90 -4.07 17.35
N PHE A 66 -1.28 -4.96 16.43
CA PHE A 66 -1.51 -6.37 16.76
C PHE A 66 -0.21 -7.16 16.94
N ILE A 67 0.84 -6.83 16.18
CA ILE A 67 2.13 -7.54 16.19
C ILE A 67 3.01 -7.07 17.36
N GLU A 68 3.05 -5.77 17.65
CA GLU A 68 3.87 -5.16 18.69
C GLU A 68 3.81 -5.86 20.07
N PRO A 69 2.63 -6.23 20.63
CA PRO A 69 2.57 -6.88 21.94
C PRO A 69 3.06 -8.34 21.94
N VAL A 70 3.08 -9.00 20.78
CA VAL A 70 3.50 -10.40 20.64
C VAL A 70 5.02 -10.51 20.41
N LEU A 71 5.69 -9.39 20.10
CA LEU A 71 7.12 -9.37 19.81
C LEU A 71 7.97 -9.59 21.08
N PRO A 72 9.05 -10.40 21.00
CA PRO A 72 10.00 -10.54 22.09
C PRO A 72 10.67 -9.20 22.40
N VAL A 73 10.96 -8.96 23.68
CA VAL A 73 11.45 -7.67 24.23
C VAL A 73 12.64 -7.11 23.46
N ASN A 74 13.56 -7.97 23.00
CA ASN A 74 14.72 -7.57 22.21
C ASN A 74 14.32 -6.93 20.86
N LEU A 75 13.40 -7.55 20.12
CA LEU A 75 12.92 -7.01 18.84
C LEU A 75 12.05 -5.77 19.05
N LYS A 76 11.21 -5.75 20.09
CA LYS A 76 10.39 -4.58 20.44
C LYS A 76 11.25 -3.35 20.69
N SER A 77 12.31 -3.48 21.49
CA SER A 77 13.22 -2.36 21.78
C SER A 77 13.96 -1.84 20.55
N GLN A 78 14.33 -2.73 19.61
CA GLN A 78 14.96 -2.33 18.36
C GLN A 78 13.98 -1.66 17.40
N LEU A 79 12.74 -2.14 17.33
CA LEU A 79 11.67 -1.57 16.52
C LEU A 79 11.31 -0.15 16.99
N ILE A 80 11.16 0.04 18.30
CA ILE A 80 10.91 1.35 18.90
C ILE A 80 12.11 2.28 18.63
N ASN A 81 13.36 1.82 18.85
CA ASN A 81 14.52 2.65 18.55
C ASN A 81 14.63 3.02 17.06
N TYR A 82 14.27 2.11 16.16
CA TYR A 82 14.23 2.40 14.74
C TYR A 82 13.14 3.43 14.39
N VAL A 83 11.92 3.24 14.90
CA VAL A 83 10.79 4.14 14.63
C VAL A 83 11.03 5.55 15.20
N PHE A 84 11.59 5.67 16.40
CA PHE A 84 11.80 6.96 17.07
C PHE A 84 13.14 7.63 16.73
N PHE A 85 14.23 6.87 16.64
CA PHE A 85 15.58 7.42 16.49
C PHE A 85 16.25 7.10 15.16
N ASN A 86 15.65 6.27 14.30
CA ASN A 86 16.23 5.82 13.02
C ASN A 86 17.66 5.25 13.18
N GLN A 87 17.96 4.65 14.34
CA GLN A 87 19.27 4.12 14.70
C GLN A 87 19.17 2.65 15.09
N PHE A 88 20.09 1.83 14.58
CA PHE A 88 20.21 0.42 14.94
C PHE A 88 21.31 0.25 15.99
N ARG A 89 21.00 -0.44 17.09
CA ARG A 89 21.99 -0.75 18.14
C ARG A 89 22.94 -1.90 17.79
N THR A 90 22.68 -2.70 16.76
CA THR A 90 23.43 -3.94 16.51
C THR A 90 23.54 -4.29 15.03
N ASN A 91 24.73 -4.62 14.53
CA ASN A 91 24.95 -4.97 13.11
C ASN A 91 24.28 -6.30 12.67
N ASN A 92 23.98 -7.20 13.62
CA ASN A 92 23.49 -8.54 13.31
C ASN A 92 22.02 -8.60 12.85
N VAL A 93 21.30 -7.47 12.83
CA VAL A 93 19.89 -7.39 12.41
C VAL A 93 19.69 -6.87 11.00
N GLN A 94 20.76 -6.47 10.29
CA GLN A 94 20.64 -5.92 8.94
C GLN A 94 20.03 -6.92 7.94
N SER A 95 20.43 -8.20 8.00
CA SER A 95 19.87 -9.25 7.14
C SER A 95 18.39 -9.53 7.42
N LEU A 96 18.02 -9.59 8.72
CA LEU A 96 16.62 -9.72 9.14
C LEU A 96 15.77 -8.54 8.68
N MET A 97 16.30 -7.32 8.72
CA MET A 97 15.58 -6.12 8.28
C MET A 97 15.36 -6.11 6.76
N ILE A 98 16.34 -6.53 5.96
CA ILE A 98 16.15 -6.68 4.51
C ILE A 98 15.05 -7.71 4.22
N LEU A 99 15.05 -8.83 4.94
CA LEU A 99 14.02 -9.85 4.80
C LEU A 99 12.63 -9.30 5.19
N VAL A 100 12.53 -8.59 6.31
CA VAL A 100 11.27 -7.97 6.76
C VAL A 100 10.80 -6.91 5.76
N ALA A 101 11.69 -6.04 5.27
CA ALA A 101 11.36 -5.04 4.26
C ALA A 101 10.86 -5.67 2.95
N PHE A 102 11.49 -6.76 2.53
CA PHE A 102 11.06 -7.54 1.37
C PHE A 102 9.66 -8.14 1.59
N ILE A 103 9.41 -8.76 2.76
CA ILE A 103 8.09 -9.30 3.11
C ILE A 103 7.03 -8.19 3.12
N ILE A 104 7.32 -7.05 3.75
CA ILE A 104 6.42 -5.89 3.79
C ILE A 104 6.12 -5.41 2.37
N PHE A 105 7.12 -5.29 1.50
CA PHE A 105 6.92 -4.87 0.12
C PHE A 105 5.93 -5.77 -0.64
N PHE A 106 6.08 -7.09 -0.52
CA PHE A 106 5.17 -8.03 -1.18
C PHE A 106 3.79 -8.06 -0.52
N ALA A 107 3.72 -7.97 0.81
CA ALA A 107 2.46 -7.91 1.54
C ALA A 107 1.65 -6.66 1.17
N THR A 108 2.30 -5.49 1.10
CA THR A 108 1.62 -4.25 0.69
C THR A 108 1.21 -4.30 -0.76
N PHE A 109 2.05 -4.83 -1.66
CA PHE A 109 1.68 -5.07 -3.05
C PHE A 109 0.41 -5.95 -3.16
N LEU A 110 0.36 -7.08 -2.45
CA LEU A 110 -0.78 -8.00 -2.47
C LEU A 110 -2.05 -7.34 -1.93
N LEU A 111 -1.92 -6.59 -0.83
CA LEU A 111 -3.02 -5.86 -0.23
C LEU A 111 -3.57 -4.79 -1.18
N LYS A 112 -2.69 -3.99 -1.81
CA LYS A 112 -3.08 -2.99 -2.80
C LYS A 112 -3.78 -3.62 -3.99
N TYR A 113 -3.31 -4.78 -4.46
CA TYR A 113 -3.98 -5.53 -5.52
C TYR A 113 -5.39 -5.97 -5.12
N PHE A 114 -5.54 -6.54 -3.92
CA PHE A 114 -6.83 -6.97 -3.42
C PHE A 114 -7.80 -5.79 -3.27
N LEU A 115 -7.35 -4.68 -2.69
CA LEU A 115 -8.13 -3.46 -2.51
C LEU A 115 -8.60 -2.87 -3.84
N LEU A 116 -7.70 -2.71 -4.82
CA LEU A 116 -8.08 -2.20 -6.14
C LEU A 116 -9.10 -3.13 -6.80
N LYS A 117 -8.89 -4.45 -6.72
CA LYS A 117 -9.82 -5.42 -7.29
C LYS A 117 -11.20 -5.36 -6.63
N LEU A 118 -11.25 -5.17 -5.31
CA LEU A 118 -12.49 -5.01 -4.56
C LEU A 118 -13.23 -3.72 -4.97
N VAL A 119 -12.51 -2.60 -5.06
CA VAL A 119 -13.08 -1.33 -5.52
C VAL A 119 -13.62 -1.44 -6.95
N LEU A 120 -12.86 -2.07 -7.86
CA LEU A 120 -13.31 -2.28 -9.23
C LEU A 120 -14.52 -3.22 -9.32
N LEU A 121 -14.56 -4.28 -8.50
CA LEU A 121 -15.71 -5.19 -8.44
C LEU A 121 -16.95 -4.50 -7.89
N SER A 122 -16.79 -3.68 -6.84
CA SER A 122 -17.87 -2.91 -6.23
C SER A 122 -18.47 -1.87 -7.19
N LEU A 123 -17.70 -1.38 -8.16
CA LEU A 123 -18.17 -0.48 -9.21
C LEU A 123 -18.68 -1.21 -10.47
N ALA A 124 -18.49 -2.53 -10.57
CA ALA A 124 -18.74 -3.30 -11.79
C ALA A 124 -20.20 -3.73 -12.02
N GLU A 125 -21.19 -3.25 -11.26
CA GLU A 125 -22.62 -3.48 -11.52
C GLU A 125 -23.43 -2.18 -11.55
N PRO A 126 -24.28 -1.93 -12.58
CA PRO A 126 -24.10 -2.20 -13.99
C PRO A 126 -24.00 -0.87 -14.77
N ILE A 127 -22.89 -0.60 -15.45
CA ILE A 127 -22.92 0.30 -16.62
C ILE A 127 -23.57 -0.50 -17.76
N LYS A 128 -24.87 -0.73 -17.65
CA LYS A 128 -25.69 -1.43 -18.65
C LYS A 128 -27.01 -0.71 -18.78
N ASN A 129 -26.94 0.53 -19.29
CA ASN A 129 -28.06 1.24 -19.89
C ASN A 129 -27.48 2.27 -20.87
N GLU A 130 -26.98 1.81 -22.04
CA GLU A 130 -26.94 2.64 -23.25
C GLU A 130 -26.53 1.92 -24.56
N LEU A 131 -26.40 0.58 -24.58
CA LEU A 131 -26.27 -0.15 -25.84
C LEU A 131 -27.34 -1.24 -25.92
N GLU A 132 -28.53 -0.80 -26.32
CA GLU A 132 -29.55 -1.66 -26.91
C GLU A 132 -29.00 -2.41 -28.14
N LEU A 133 -29.64 -3.55 -28.42
CA LEU A 133 -29.61 -4.36 -29.65
C LEU A 133 -28.47 -5.38 -29.82
N GLN A 134 -28.72 -6.61 -29.33
CA GLN A 134 -29.06 -7.80 -30.15
C GLN A 134 -28.56 -9.13 -29.53
N PRO A 135 -29.32 -10.24 -29.70
CA PRO A 135 -29.11 -11.49 -28.96
C PRO A 135 -28.25 -12.49 -29.76
N TYR A 136 -27.24 -13.12 -29.14
CA TYR A 136 -26.84 -14.49 -29.50
C TYR A 136 -25.89 -15.11 -28.43
N PRO A 137 -26.11 -16.35 -27.96
CA PRO A 137 -25.33 -16.95 -26.89
C PRO A 137 -24.18 -17.80 -27.45
N ARG A 138 -22.95 -17.27 -27.47
CA ARG A 138 -21.72 -18.07 -27.65
C ARG A 138 -20.47 -17.33 -27.17
N ARG A 139 -20.40 -17.00 -25.86
CA ARG A 139 -19.37 -16.07 -25.36
C ARG A 139 -18.78 -16.36 -23.98
N ASN A 140 -18.57 -17.63 -23.61
CA ASN A 140 -17.93 -17.96 -22.33
C ASN A 140 -16.39 -18.09 -22.42
N PHE A 141 -15.82 -18.57 -23.53
CA PHE A 141 -14.35 -18.72 -23.65
C PHE A 141 -13.58 -17.42 -23.92
N ARG A 142 -14.12 -16.51 -24.75
CA ARG A 142 -13.48 -15.22 -25.05
C ARG A 142 -13.53 -14.24 -23.86
N ARG A 143 -14.54 -14.33 -22.98
CA ARG A 143 -14.62 -13.53 -21.76
C ARG A 143 -13.58 -13.97 -20.73
N ALA A 144 -13.37 -15.27 -20.55
CA ALA A 144 -12.34 -15.78 -19.64
C ALA A 144 -10.92 -15.34 -20.04
N SER A 145 -10.60 -15.36 -21.34
CA SER A 145 -9.32 -14.87 -21.86
C SER A 145 -9.13 -13.36 -21.67
N LYS A 146 -10.16 -12.54 -21.97
CA LYS A 146 -10.12 -11.10 -21.73
C LYS A 146 -10.01 -10.74 -20.24
N ALA A 147 -10.72 -11.46 -19.37
CA ALA A 147 -10.60 -11.28 -17.92
C ALA A 147 -9.20 -11.65 -17.40
N LYS A 148 -8.58 -12.72 -17.93
CA LYS A 148 -7.22 -13.11 -17.56
C LYS A 148 -6.17 -12.09 -18.01
N LEU A 149 -6.31 -11.54 -19.23
CA LEU A 149 -5.47 -10.45 -19.74
C LEU A 149 -5.62 -9.16 -18.92
N GLN A 150 -6.86 -8.78 -18.58
CA GLN A 150 -7.14 -7.60 -17.76
C GLN A 150 -6.60 -7.76 -16.33
N ASN A 151 -6.77 -8.93 -15.72
CA ASN A 151 -6.18 -9.24 -14.42
C ASN A 151 -4.65 -9.20 -14.45
N THR A 152 -4.02 -9.71 -15.51
CA THR A 152 -2.56 -9.67 -15.65
C THR A 152 -2.06 -8.23 -15.77
N ASN A 153 -2.76 -7.38 -16.53
CA ASN A 153 -2.44 -5.96 -16.64
C ASN A 153 -2.63 -5.22 -15.30
N LEU A 154 -3.63 -5.57 -14.50
CA LEU A 154 -3.83 -5.01 -13.15
C LEU A 154 -2.70 -5.38 -12.20
N VAL A 155 -2.34 -6.66 -12.14
CA VAL A 155 -1.25 -7.17 -11.28
C VAL A 155 0.07 -6.47 -11.62
N THR A 156 0.45 -6.42 -12.90
CA THR A 156 1.70 -5.79 -13.32
C THR A 156 1.69 -4.28 -13.11
N THR A 157 0.56 -3.61 -13.33
CA THR A 157 0.43 -2.17 -13.08
C THR A 157 0.65 -1.85 -11.61
N ILE A 158 0.01 -2.58 -10.70
CA ILE A 158 0.15 -2.33 -9.26
C ILE A 158 1.55 -2.67 -8.78
N LEU A 159 2.18 -3.71 -9.35
CA LEU A 159 3.56 -4.05 -9.01
C LEU A 159 4.51 -2.92 -9.42
N ILE A 160 4.38 -2.40 -10.64
CA ILE A 160 5.17 -1.27 -11.13
C ILE A 160 4.93 -0.04 -10.27
N ALA A 161 3.66 0.27 -9.96
CA ALA A 161 3.27 1.40 -9.12
C ALA A 161 3.94 1.30 -7.74
N ASN A 162 3.82 0.14 -7.08
CA ASN A 162 4.40 -0.09 -5.76
C ASN A 162 5.93 -0.02 -5.79
N SER A 163 6.56 -0.65 -6.78
CA SER A 163 8.03 -0.58 -6.97
C SER A 163 8.51 0.85 -7.14
N LEU A 164 7.84 1.67 -7.96
CA LEU A 164 8.23 3.06 -8.18
C LEU A 164 8.05 3.92 -6.94
N SER A 165 6.92 3.79 -6.23
CA SER A 165 6.66 4.51 -4.98
C SER A 165 7.69 4.16 -3.91
N TYR A 166 7.94 2.87 -3.68
CA TYR A 166 8.93 2.42 -2.69
C TYR A 166 10.35 2.82 -3.09
N SER A 167 10.69 2.82 -4.38
CA SER A 167 11.99 3.31 -4.86
C SER A 167 12.15 4.81 -4.57
N ALA A 168 11.12 5.62 -4.82
CA ALA A 168 11.13 7.05 -4.52
C ALA A 168 11.27 7.31 -3.02
N ILE A 169 10.52 6.58 -2.19
CA ILE A 169 10.61 6.65 -0.73
C ILE A 169 12.02 6.25 -0.26
N ALA A 170 12.60 5.18 -0.81
CA ALA A 170 13.96 4.76 -0.49
C ALA A 170 14.99 5.84 -0.82
N ILE A 171 14.87 6.53 -1.97
CA ILE A 171 15.74 7.66 -2.33
C ILE A 171 15.62 8.79 -1.31
N ILE A 172 14.40 9.16 -0.90
CA ILE A 172 14.16 10.18 0.12
C ILE A 172 14.84 9.79 1.44
N LEU A 173 14.71 8.53 1.85
CA LEU A 173 15.34 8.01 3.06
C LEU A 173 16.88 8.01 2.95
N LEU A 174 17.44 7.69 1.79
CA LEU A 174 18.89 7.75 1.56
C LEU A 174 19.44 9.17 1.65
N ILE A 175 18.69 10.17 1.14
CA ILE A 175 19.07 11.58 1.25
C ILE A 175 19.03 12.04 2.71
N ARG A 176 18.02 11.62 3.49
CA ARG A 176 17.92 11.92 4.92
C ARG A 176 19.04 11.27 5.75
N SER A 177 19.44 10.05 5.38
CA SER A 177 20.42 9.26 6.13
C SER A 177 21.87 9.72 5.94
N ARG A 178 22.13 10.64 5.00
CA ARG A 178 23.41 11.34 4.86
C ARG A 178 23.39 12.63 5.67
#